data_AF-A0AA36ID38-F1
#
_entry.id   AF-A0AA36ID38-F1
#
_cell.length_a   1.000
_cell.length_b   1.000
_cell.length_c   1.000
_cell.angle_alpha   90.00
_cell.angle_beta   90.00
_cell.angle_gamma   90.00
#
_symmetry.space_group_name_H-M   'P 1'
#
loop_
_entity.id
_entity.type
_entity.pdbx_description
1 polymer ?
#
loop_
_entity_poly.entity_id
_entity_poly.type
_entity_poly.pdbx_seq_one_letter_code
_entity_poly.pdbx_strand_id
1 'polypeptide(L)'
;MQVHVYLPSGKSCSVSLPSPESSVHELKAAAQQEFKRRFLRLAFKGQQLELSSSLSEAGVENGDHIDAFVQPVKLASTNHDFALHFAGGAVVAWGQTAWAFSISPVREQLVRVQQIQATWHAFAAILADGSVVTWGHPDCGGDSSQVREQLVRVQHIQATDSAFAAILDDGSVVTWGDPGYGGDSSQVQVQLVRVQQIQATLSAFAAILDDGSVVAWGNPDYGGDCSQVQVQLVRVQQIQATLSAFAAILDDGSVVAWGNPDYGGDCSQVQVQLVRVQQIQATLSAFAAILDDGSVVAWGNPDYGGDCSQVQVQLVRVQQIQATLSAFAAILDDGSVDLGAI
;
A
#
# COMPACT_ATOMS: atom_id res chain seq x y z
N MET A 1 -32.95 4.52 -27.77
CA MET A 1 -32.33 5.77 -27.29
C MET A 1 -30.84 5.71 -27.57
N GLN A 2 -30.26 6.76 -28.14
CA GLN A 2 -28.83 6.86 -28.42
C GLN A 2 -28.23 7.93 -27.52
N VAL A 3 -27.09 7.64 -26.89
CA VAL A 3 -26.34 8.60 -26.06
C VAL A 3 -24.86 8.56 -26.43
N HIS A 4 -24.16 9.66 -26.20
CA HIS A 4 -22.74 9.80 -26.48
C HIS A 4 -21.95 9.74 -25.17
N VAL A 5 -21.06 8.75 -25.07
CA VAL A 5 -20.24 8.54 -23.87
C VAL A 5 -18.82 9.00 -24.16
N TYR A 6 -18.24 9.81 -23.26
CA TYR A 6 -16.93 10.44 -23.42
C TYR A 6 -15.97 10.05 -22.30
N LEU A 7 -14.73 9.70 -22.65
CA LEU A 7 -13.64 9.56 -21.70
C LEU A 7 -12.86 10.89 -21.60
N PRO A 8 -12.28 11.22 -20.43
CA PRO A 8 -11.38 12.37 -20.26
C PRO A 8 -10.19 12.39 -21.23
N SER A 9 -9.81 11.24 -21.79
CA SER A 9 -8.80 11.11 -22.84
C SER A 9 -9.22 11.68 -24.21
N GLY A 10 -10.46 12.16 -24.35
CA GLY A 10 -11.04 12.63 -25.61
C GLY A 10 -11.63 11.52 -26.50
N LYS A 11 -11.53 10.25 -26.09
CA LYS A 11 -12.18 9.14 -26.78
C LYS A 11 -13.68 9.12 -26.50
N SER A 12 -14.49 8.84 -27.50
CA SER A 12 -15.95 8.77 -27.37
C SER A 12 -16.54 7.56 -28.11
N CYS A 13 -17.69 7.08 -27.64
CA CYS A 13 -18.51 6.11 -28.37
C CYS A 13 -19.99 6.50 -28.30
N SER A 14 -20.77 6.03 -29.27
CA SER A 14 -22.22 6.21 -29.27
C SER A 14 -22.86 4.90 -28.88
N VAL A 15 -23.60 4.89 -27.77
CA VAL A 15 -24.28 3.71 -27.26
C VAL A 15 -25.75 3.78 -27.64
N SER A 16 -26.26 2.72 -28.26
CA SER A 16 -27.68 2.58 -28.61
C SER A 16 -28.36 1.60 -27.67
N LEU A 17 -29.38 2.08 -26.96
CA LEU A 17 -30.18 1.32 -26.00
C LEU A 17 -31.61 1.08 -26.52
N PRO A 18 -32.25 -0.04 -26.12
CA PRO A 18 -33.58 -0.41 -26.61
C PRO A 18 -34.68 0.61 -26.29
N SER A 19 -34.64 1.24 -25.11
CA SER A 19 -35.68 2.19 -24.67
C SER A 19 -35.11 3.29 -23.78
N PRO A 20 -35.85 4.40 -23.56
CA PRO A 20 -35.50 5.42 -22.57
C PRO A 20 -35.60 4.94 -21.12
N GLU A 21 -36.34 3.85 -20.89
CA GLU A 21 -36.46 3.19 -19.57
C GLU A 21 -35.34 2.18 -19.32
N SER A 22 -34.38 2.05 -20.25
CA SER A 22 -33.17 1.27 -20.02
C SER A 22 -32.47 1.76 -18.76
N SER A 23 -31.86 0.81 -18.04
CA SER A 23 -31.18 1.11 -16.78
C SER A 23 -29.81 1.75 -17.04
N VAL A 24 -29.31 2.51 -16.06
CA VAL A 24 -27.93 2.97 -16.05
C VAL A 24 -26.94 1.78 -16.11
N HIS A 25 -27.32 0.63 -15.55
CA HIS A 25 -26.54 -0.61 -15.64
C HIS A 25 -26.37 -1.09 -17.10
N GLU A 26 -27.43 -1.08 -17.91
CA GLU A 26 -27.37 -1.43 -19.34
C GLU A 26 -26.49 -0.45 -20.13
N LEU A 27 -26.64 0.86 -19.89
CA LEU A 27 -25.79 1.89 -20.48
C LEU A 27 -24.31 1.64 -20.17
N LYS A 28 -24.00 1.37 -18.90
CA LYS A 28 -22.64 1.06 -18.46
C LYS A 28 -22.09 -0.18 -19.14
N ALA A 29 -22.86 -1.27 -19.20
CA ALA A 29 -22.43 -2.51 -19.84
C ALA A 29 -22.08 -2.31 -21.31
N ALA A 30 -22.92 -1.59 -22.05
CA ALA A 30 -22.68 -1.28 -23.45
C ALA A 30 -21.47 -0.35 -23.66
N ALA A 31 -21.31 0.69 -22.83
CA ALA A 31 -20.14 1.56 -22.86
C ALA A 31 -18.83 0.78 -22.57
N GLN A 32 -18.85 -0.14 -21.60
CA GLN A 32 -17.69 -0.99 -21.26
C GLN A 32 -17.28 -1.89 -22.43
N GLN A 33 -18.25 -2.42 -23.17
CA GLN A 33 -18.02 -3.24 -24.36
C GLN A 33 -17.38 -2.42 -25.48
N GLU A 34 -17.93 -1.25 -25.80
CA GLU A 34 -17.42 -0.36 -26.85
C GLU A 34 -16.00 0.14 -26.56
N PHE A 35 -15.75 0.60 -25.33
CA PHE A 35 -14.42 1.06 -24.94
C PHE A 35 -13.41 -0.07 -24.74
N LYS A 36 -13.84 -1.34 -24.73
CA LYS A 36 -13.04 -2.49 -24.28
C LYS A 36 -12.43 -2.25 -22.89
N ARG A 37 -13.18 -1.59 -22.01
CA ARG A 37 -12.78 -1.25 -20.63
C ARG A 37 -13.78 -1.84 -19.67
N ARG A 38 -13.33 -2.74 -18.80
CA ARG A 38 -14.20 -3.41 -17.82
C ARG A 38 -14.61 -2.52 -16.64
N PHE A 39 -13.93 -1.40 -16.38
CA PHE A 39 -14.14 -0.61 -15.16
C PHE A 39 -14.45 0.84 -15.49
N LEU A 40 -15.74 1.16 -15.63
CA LEU A 40 -16.22 2.52 -15.93
C LEU A 40 -17.23 2.99 -14.87
N ARG A 41 -17.13 4.26 -14.49
CA ARG A 41 -18.20 5.04 -13.85
C ARG A 41 -18.79 5.99 -14.86
N LEU A 42 -20.09 6.20 -14.79
CA LEU A 42 -20.80 7.16 -15.64
C LEU A 42 -21.26 8.32 -14.77
N ALA A 43 -21.16 9.53 -15.32
CA ALA A 43 -21.69 10.74 -14.73
C ALA A 43 -22.46 11.53 -15.79
N PHE A 44 -23.48 12.25 -15.35
CA PHE A 44 -24.27 13.13 -16.17
C PHE A 44 -24.41 14.47 -15.44
N LYS A 45 -24.15 15.58 -16.15
CA LYS A 45 -24.20 16.94 -15.57
C LYS A 45 -23.41 17.08 -14.27
N GLY A 46 -22.25 16.43 -14.18
CA GLY A 46 -21.37 16.46 -13.01
C GLY A 46 -21.83 15.60 -11.82
N GLN A 47 -22.92 14.85 -11.95
CA GLN A 47 -23.38 13.92 -10.92
C GLN A 47 -23.17 12.48 -11.37
N GLN A 48 -22.72 11.62 -10.45
CA GLN A 48 -22.56 10.20 -10.74
C GLN A 48 -23.93 9.54 -10.96
N LEU A 49 -24.05 8.73 -12.00
CA LEU A 49 -25.25 7.95 -12.28
C LEU A 49 -25.29 6.71 -11.37
N GLU A 50 -26.38 6.54 -10.63
CA GLU A 50 -26.62 5.36 -9.80
C GLU A 50 -27.02 4.16 -10.66
N LEU A 51 -26.43 2.99 -10.41
CA LEU A 51 -26.66 1.81 -11.26
C LEU A 51 -28.07 1.24 -11.14
N SER A 52 -28.76 1.55 -10.03
CA SER A 52 -30.12 1.09 -9.74
C SER A 52 -31.21 1.96 -10.36
N SER A 53 -30.90 3.15 -10.87
CA SER A 53 -31.90 4.04 -11.47
C SER A 53 -32.09 3.78 -12.96
N SER A 54 -33.24 4.17 -13.49
CA SER A 54 -33.45 4.26 -14.94
C SER A 54 -32.74 5.49 -15.52
N LEU A 55 -32.55 5.52 -16.83
CA LEU A 55 -32.02 6.70 -17.52
C LEU A 55 -32.99 7.88 -17.48
N SER A 56 -34.29 7.61 -17.54
CA SER A 56 -35.36 8.60 -17.38
C SER A 56 -35.34 9.25 -15.99
N GLU A 57 -35.15 8.48 -14.91
CA GLU A 57 -35.00 8.97 -13.53
C GLU A 57 -33.75 9.82 -13.35
N ALA A 58 -32.67 9.46 -14.05
CA ALA A 58 -31.44 10.24 -14.07
C ALA A 58 -31.52 11.50 -14.97
N GLY A 59 -32.64 11.70 -15.67
CA GLY A 59 -32.86 12.83 -16.57
C GLY A 59 -32.01 12.78 -17.85
N VAL A 60 -31.57 11.58 -18.25
CA VAL A 60 -30.79 11.35 -19.47
C VAL A 60 -31.73 11.13 -20.65
N GLU A 61 -31.61 11.99 -21.66
CA GLU A 61 -32.41 11.99 -22.87
C GLU A 61 -31.63 11.51 -24.10
N ASN A 62 -32.33 11.35 -25.21
CA ASN A 62 -31.73 10.92 -26.47
C ASN A 62 -30.80 12.01 -27.04
N GLY A 63 -29.54 11.66 -27.27
CA GLY A 63 -28.49 12.56 -27.76
C GLY A 63 -27.62 13.14 -26.65
N ASP A 64 -27.91 12.84 -25.38
CA ASP A 64 -27.17 13.39 -24.26
C ASP A 64 -25.72 12.90 -24.18
N HIS A 65 -24.92 13.74 -23.53
CA HIS A 65 -23.50 13.55 -23.30
C HIS A 65 -23.29 12.98 -21.89
N ILE A 66 -22.64 11.82 -21.82
CA ILE A 66 -22.36 11.11 -20.58
C ILE A 66 -20.85 11.05 -20.40
N ASP A 67 -20.37 11.53 -19.27
CA ASP A 67 -18.96 11.44 -18.91
C ASP A 67 -18.68 10.06 -18.33
N ALA A 68 -17.69 9.37 -18.88
CA ALA A 68 -17.21 8.09 -18.40
C ALA A 68 -15.80 8.23 -17.81
N PHE A 69 -15.63 7.69 -16.60
CA PHE A 69 -14.35 7.68 -15.90
C PHE A 69 -13.88 6.24 -15.73
N VAL A 70 -12.64 5.96 -16.12
CA VAL A 70 -12.02 4.68 -15.79
C VAL A 70 -11.82 4.65 -14.28
N GLN A 71 -12.44 3.67 -13.61
CA GLN A 71 -12.24 3.53 -12.17
C GLN A 71 -10.84 2.99 -11.93
N PRO A 72 -10.00 3.68 -11.12
CA PRO A 72 -8.73 3.11 -10.70
C PRO A 72 -9.02 1.87 -9.87
N VAL A 73 -8.32 0.81 -10.23
CA VAL A 73 -8.42 -0.50 -9.59
C VAL A 73 -7.24 -0.63 -8.66
N LYS A 74 -7.50 -1.05 -7.41
CA LYS A 74 -6.47 -1.42 -6.45
C LYS A 74 -6.35 -2.94 -6.43
N LEU A 75 -5.12 -3.43 -6.40
CA LEU A 75 -4.78 -4.85 -6.39
C LEU A 75 -3.99 -5.14 -5.11
N ALA A 76 -4.35 -6.21 -4.41
CA ALA A 76 -3.56 -6.83 -3.36
C ALA A 76 -3.28 -8.28 -3.76
N SER A 77 -2.16 -8.84 -3.33
CA SER A 77 -1.76 -10.21 -3.64
C SER A 77 -1.12 -10.89 -2.45
N THR A 78 -1.48 -12.15 -2.24
CA THR A 78 -0.72 -13.11 -1.43
C THR A 78 0.20 -13.91 -2.37
N ASN A 79 0.91 -14.91 -1.86
CA ASN A 79 1.78 -15.74 -2.70
C ASN A 79 1.04 -16.63 -3.69
N HIS A 80 -0.26 -16.84 -3.52
CA HIS A 80 -1.05 -17.70 -4.39
C HIS A 80 -2.36 -17.08 -4.88
N ASP A 81 -2.81 -15.97 -4.27
CA ASP A 81 -4.09 -15.33 -4.57
C ASP A 81 -3.96 -13.83 -4.84
N PHE A 82 -4.89 -13.31 -5.62
CA PHE A 82 -5.07 -11.89 -5.88
C PHE A 82 -6.43 -11.45 -5.37
N ALA A 83 -6.51 -10.22 -4.87
CA ALA A 83 -7.74 -9.52 -4.55
C ALA A 83 -7.75 -8.16 -5.24
N LEU A 84 -8.87 -7.83 -5.87
CA LEU A 84 -9.06 -6.61 -6.64
C LEU A 84 -10.26 -5.86 -6.11
N HIS A 85 -10.11 -4.56 -5.85
CA HIS A 85 -11.21 -3.69 -5.47
C HIS A 85 -11.22 -2.38 -6.23
N PHE A 86 -12.40 -1.77 -6.28
CA PHE A 86 -12.63 -0.46 -6.88
C PHE A 86 -13.41 0.41 -5.91
N ALA A 87 -13.13 1.72 -5.93
CA ALA A 87 -13.79 2.67 -5.06
C ALA A 87 -15.33 2.52 -5.17
N GLY A 88 -15.98 2.19 -4.05
CA GLY A 88 -17.43 2.06 -3.94
C GLY A 88 -18.05 0.81 -4.58
N GLY A 89 -17.29 -0.27 -4.84
CA GLY A 89 -17.88 -1.50 -5.37
C GLY A 89 -17.25 -2.81 -4.90
N ALA A 90 -17.60 -3.91 -5.58
CA ALA A 90 -17.34 -5.28 -5.14
C ALA A 90 -15.86 -5.69 -5.19
N VAL A 91 -15.45 -6.57 -4.27
CA VAL A 91 -14.14 -7.23 -4.31
C VAL A 91 -14.22 -8.50 -5.14
N VAL A 92 -13.22 -8.72 -5.99
CA VAL A 92 -13.02 -9.98 -6.72
C VAL A 92 -11.70 -10.56 -6.27
N ALA A 93 -11.71 -11.80 -5.78
CA ALA A 93 -10.49 -12.54 -5.48
C ALA A 93 -10.39 -13.82 -6.33
N TRP A 94 -9.18 -14.14 -6.79
CA TRP A 94 -8.89 -15.33 -7.60
C TRP A 94 -7.44 -15.80 -7.36
N GLY A 95 -7.20 -17.10 -7.49
CA GLY A 95 -5.88 -17.69 -7.26
C GLY A 95 -5.95 -19.20 -7.05
N GLN A 96 -4.88 -19.80 -6.53
CA GLN A 96 -4.77 -21.25 -6.37
C GLN A 96 -5.66 -21.71 -5.21
N THR A 97 -6.95 -21.91 -5.49
CA THR A 97 -8.00 -22.42 -4.58
C THR A 97 -7.78 -23.90 -4.19
N ALA A 98 -6.59 -24.24 -3.73
CA ALA A 98 -6.25 -25.56 -3.19
C ALA A 98 -6.44 -25.63 -1.67
N TRP A 99 -6.77 -24.51 -1.02
CA TRP A 99 -7.00 -24.43 0.42
C TRP A 99 -8.34 -23.75 0.71
N ALA A 100 -8.96 -24.13 1.83
CA ALA A 100 -10.34 -23.82 2.23
C ALA A 100 -10.61 -22.32 2.52
N PHE A 101 -9.77 -21.41 2.04
CA PHE A 101 -9.74 -20.00 2.43
C PHE A 101 -10.25 -19.05 1.32
N SER A 102 -11.25 -19.53 0.56
CA SER A 102 -11.95 -18.75 -0.47
C SER A 102 -12.57 -17.48 0.12
N ILE A 103 -12.70 -16.43 -0.69
CA ILE A 103 -13.49 -15.21 -0.38
C ILE A 103 -14.98 -15.50 -0.19
N SER A 104 -15.48 -16.66 -0.65
CA SER A 104 -16.92 -17.01 -0.62
C SER A 104 -17.63 -16.73 0.71
N PRO A 105 -17.07 -17.07 1.90
CA PRO A 105 -17.74 -16.86 3.19
C PRO A 105 -17.90 -15.37 3.57
N VAL A 106 -17.05 -14.49 3.03
CA VAL A 106 -17.02 -13.07 3.39
C VAL A 106 -17.43 -12.15 2.24
N ARG A 107 -17.75 -12.71 1.07
CA ARG A 107 -18.01 -11.96 -0.17
C ARG A 107 -19.11 -10.90 0.01
N GLU A 108 -20.17 -11.24 0.72
CA GLU A 108 -21.31 -10.33 0.95
C GLU A 108 -20.98 -9.21 1.94
N GLN A 109 -19.92 -9.39 2.75
CA GLN A 109 -19.46 -8.39 3.73
C GLN A 109 -18.54 -7.34 3.09
N LEU A 110 -17.91 -7.66 1.95
CA LEU A 110 -16.94 -6.79 1.26
C LEU A 110 -17.63 -5.70 0.42
N VAL A 111 -18.33 -4.81 1.12
CA VAL A 111 -19.09 -3.70 0.54
C VAL A 111 -18.34 -2.40 0.74
N ARG A 112 -18.16 -1.63 -0.35
CA ARG A 112 -17.50 -0.31 -0.35
C ARG A 112 -16.09 -0.34 0.30
N VAL A 113 -15.27 -1.31 -0.09
CA VAL A 113 -13.90 -1.46 0.41
C VAL A 113 -13.04 -0.23 0.07
N GLN A 114 -12.30 0.27 1.05
CA GLN A 114 -11.38 1.40 0.91
C GLN A 114 -9.94 0.93 0.63
N GLN A 115 -9.50 -0.08 1.38
CA GLN A 115 -8.15 -0.63 1.34
C GLN A 115 -8.21 -2.15 1.55
N ILE A 116 -7.33 -2.88 0.86
CA ILE A 116 -7.06 -4.30 1.12
C ILE A 116 -5.56 -4.42 1.35
N GLN A 117 -5.18 -5.15 2.38
CA GLN A 117 -3.81 -5.61 2.60
C GLN A 117 -3.76 -7.13 2.61
N ALA A 118 -2.58 -7.66 2.33
CA ALA A 118 -2.34 -9.09 2.29
C ALA A 118 -1.10 -9.45 3.12
N THR A 119 -1.19 -10.55 3.84
CA THR A 119 -0.04 -11.32 4.33
C THR A 119 0.32 -12.37 3.27
N TRP A 120 1.21 -13.31 3.58
CA TRP A 120 1.55 -14.40 2.66
C TRP A 120 0.35 -15.32 2.37
N HIS A 121 -0.59 -15.46 3.31
CA HIS A 121 -1.70 -16.41 3.23
C HIS A 121 -3.07 -15.86 3.67
N ALA A 122 -3.19 -14.56 3.96
CA ALA A 122 -4.45 -13.94 4.33
C ALA A 122 -4.61 -12.52 3.81
N PHE A 123 -5.83 -12.02 3.89
CA PHE A 123 -6.20 -10.67 3.50
C PHE A 123 -7.00 -9.99 4.61
N ALA A 124 -6.86 -8.67 4.69
CA ALA A 124 -7.67 -7.80 5.52
C ALA A 124 -8.17 -6.62 4.68
N ALA A 125 -9.48 -6.34 4.74
CA ALA A 125 -10.11 -5.24 4.02
C ALA A 125 -10.73 -4.23 5.00
N ILE A 126 -10.41 -2.95 4.80
CA ILE A 126 -11.08 -1.83 5.48
C ILE A 126 -12.32 -1.45 4.67
N LEU A 127 -13.49 -1.49 5.30
CA LEU A 127 -14.77 -1.09 4.70
C LEU A 127 -15.00 0.42 4.82
N ALA A 128 -16.00 0.94 4.11
CA ALA A 128 -16.29 2.38 4.11
C ALA A 128 -16.75 2.94 5.46
N ASP A 129 -17.26 2.09 6.35
CA ASP A 129 -17.64 2.43 7.72
C ASP A 129 -16.48 2.31 8.72
N GLY A 130 -15.28 1.95 8.26
CA GLY A 130 -14.09 1.75 9.07
C GLY A 130 -14.04 0.40 9.80
N SER A 131 -14.96 -0.53 9.54
CA SER A 131 -14.85 -1.91 10.02
C SER A 131 -13.89 -2.73 9.16
N VAL A 132 -13.40 -3.85 9.71
CA VAL A 132 -12.46 -4.75 9.02
C VAL A 132 -13.08 -6.12 8.78
N VAL A 133 -12.86 -6.64 7.57
CA VAL A 133 -13.19 -8.02 7.18
C VAL A 133 -11.91 -8.74 6.82
N THR A 134 -11.66 -9.90 7.43
CA THR A 134 -10.51 -10.76 7.14
C THR A 134 -10.94 -12.08 6.53
N TRP A 135 -10.06 -12.66 5.70
CA TRP A 135 -10.20 -14.02 5.18
C TRP A 135 -8.82 -14.56 4.83
N GLY A 136 -8.69 -15.88 4.73
CA GLY A 136 -7.38 -16.53 4.52
C GLY A 136 -7.07 -17.56 5.58
N HIS A 137 -5.80 -17.93 5.67
CA HIS A 137 -5.30 -18.83 6.71
C HIS A 137 -5.43 -18.17 8.10
N PRO A 138 -6.12 -18.80 9.07
CA PRO A 138 -6.35 -18.23 10.40
C PRO A 138 -5.07 -17.78 11.09
N ASP A 139 -4.04 -18.63 11.10
CA ASP A 139 -2.76 -18.34 11.76
C ASP A 139 -1.97 -17.20 11.10
N CYS A 140 -2.28 -16.85 9.85
CA CYS A 140 -1.65 -15.74 9.14
C CYS A 140 -2.51 -14.45 9.19
N GLY A 141 -3.46 -14.38 10.12
CA GLY A 141 -4.35 -13.23 10.30
C GLY A 141 -5.67 -13.29 9.53
N GLY A 142 -6.02 -14.44 8.95
CA GLY A 142 -7.30 -14.66 8.29
C GLY A 142 -8.50 -14.69 9.24
N ASP A 143 -8.27 -14.97 10.53
CA ASP A 143 -9.26 -14.91 11.61
C ASP A 143 -8.94 -13.74 12.57
N SER A 144 -9.76 -12.69 12.52
CA SER A 144 -9.66 -11.55 13.43
C SER A 144 -10.72 -11.58 14.55
N SER A 145 -11.36 -12.73 14.81
CA SER A 145 -12.49 -12.84 15.75
C SER A 145 -12.15 -12.36 17.16
N GLN A 146 -10.93 -12.60 17.63
CA GLN A 146 -10.45 -12.20 18.96
C GLN A 146 -10.34 -10.69 19.15
N VAL A 147 -10.13 -9.94 18.06
CA VAL A 147 -9.95 -8.48 18.07
C VAL A 147 -11.08 -7.74 17.35
N ARG A 148 -12.11 -8.45 16.91
CA ARG A 148 -13.18 -7.92 16.05
C ARG A 148 -13.87 -6.69 16.63
N GLU A 149 -14.11 -6.68 17.93
CA GLU A 149 -14.76 -5.56 18.62
C GLU A 149 -13.86 -4.31 18.70
N GLN A 150 -12.55 -4.48 18.57
CA GLN A 150 -11.56 -3.40 18.58
C GLN A 150 -11.32 -2.83 17.17
N LEU A 151 -11.57 -3.61 16.11
CA LEU A 151 -11.39 -3.22 14.71
C LEU A 151 -12.56 -2.35 14.19
N VAL A 152 -12.77 -1.21 14.85
CA VAL A 152 -13.79 -0.21 14.52
C VAL A 152 -13.14 1.12 14.19
N ARG A 153 -13.57 1.80 13.13
CA ARG A 153 -12.96 3.07 12.67
C ARG A 153 -11.48 2.95 12.31
N VAL A 154 -11.09 1.81 11.74
CA VAL A 154 -9.75 1.57 11.22
C VAL A 154 -9.48 2.50 10.04
N GLN A 155 -8.36 3.21 10.08
CA GLN A 155 -7.92 4.12 9.03
C GLN A 155 -6.90 3.48 8.11
N HIS A 156 -5.99 2.68 8.66
CA HIS A 156 -4.93 2.03 7.91
C HIS A 156 -4.63 0.64 8.46
N ILE A 157 -4.24 -0.27 7.57
CA ILE A 157 -3.71 -1.59 7.92
C ILE A 157 -2.34 -1.73 7.27
N GLN A 158 -1.41 -2.31 8.01
CA GLN A 158 -0.14 -2.80 7.51
C GLN A 158 -0.02 -4.30 7.79
N ALA A 159 0.76 -5.01 6.98
CA ALA A 159 0.94 -6.45 7.08
C ALA A 159 2.43 -6.83 7.09
N THR A 160 2.76 -7.84 7.87
CA THR A 160 3.98 -8.66 7.73
C THR A 160 3.65 -9.93 6.93
N ASP A 161 4.52 -10.92 6.90
CA ASP A 161 4.24 -12.19 6.21
C ASP A 161 3.09 -12.98 6.81
N SER A 162 2.79 -12.82 8.11
CA SER A 162 1.75 -13.61 8.79
C SER A 162 0.97 -12.84 9.87
N ALA A 163 1.14 -11.52 9.97
CA ALA A 163 0.39 -10.69 10.91
C ALA A 163 -0.06 -9.37 10.30
N PHE A 164 -1.04 -8.75 10.95
CA PHE A 164 -1.55 -7.43 10.61
C PHE A 164 -1.47 -6.49 11.81
N ALA A 165 -1.30 -5.20 11.52
CA ALA A 165 -1.45 -4.10 12.47
C ALA A 165 -2.38 -3.04 11.88
N ALA A 166 -3.41 -2.66 12.63
CA ALA A 166 -4.38 -1.63 12.25
C ALA A 166 -4.18 -0.36 13.08
N ILE A 167 -4.16 0.79 12.42
CA ILE A 167 -4.23 2.12 13.04
C ILE A 167 -5.70 2.55 13.08
N LEU A 168 -6.20 2.84 14.27
CA LEU A 168 -7.55 3.35 14.54
C LEU A 168 -7.61 4.87 14.41
N ASP A 169 -8.82 5.44 14.36
CA ASP A 169 -9.02 6.88 14.19
C ASP A 169 -8.56 7.76 15.36
N ASP A 170 -8.45 7.16 16.55
CA ASP A 170 -7.83 7.77 17.74
C ASP A 170 -6.30 7.61 17.79
N GLY A 171 -5.71 6.95 16.79
CA GLY A 171 -4.29 6.67 16.68
C GLY A 171 -3.80 5.51 17.55
N SER A 172 -4.70 4.73 18.16
CA SER A 172 -4.32 3.47 18.81
C SER A 172 -4.11 2.35 17.79
N VAL A 173 -3.40 1.29 18.20
CA VAL A 173 -3.04 0.16 17.33
C VAL A 173 -3.65 -1.14 17.84
N VAL A 174 -4.17 -1.94 16.92
CA VAL A 174 -4.65 -3.31 17.17
C VAL A 174 -3.89 -4.27 16.26
N THR A 175 -3.33 -5.34 16.81
CA THR A 175 -2.62 -6.38 16.05
C THR A 175 -3.32 -7.73 16.12
N TRP A 176 -3.15 -8.55 15.09
CA TRP A 176 -3.60 -9.95 15.06
C TRP A 176 -2.81 -10.77 14.04
N GLY A 177 -2.97 -12.10 14.10
CA GLY A 177 -2.20 -13.06 13.31
C GLY A 177 -1.11 -13.72 14.15
N ASP A 178 -0.05 -14.22 13.50
CA ASP A 178 1.02 -14.96 14.16
C ASP A 178 1.84 -14.04 15.09
N PRO A 179 1.91 -14.33 16.41
CA PRO A 179 2.72 -13.55 17.36
C PRO A 179 4.21 -13.46 16.98
N GLY A 180 4.78 -14.51 16.39
CA GLY A 180 6.18 -14.55 15.92
C GLY A 180 6.46 -13.64 14.73
N TYR A 181 5.41 -13.14 14.07
CA TYR A 181 5.48 -12.18 12.96
C TYR A 181 4.92 -10.80 13.35
N GLY A 182 4.78 -10.53 14.65
CA GLY A 182 4.30 -9.24 15.16
C GLY A 182 2.79 -9.15 15.40
N GLY A 183 2.08 -10.29 15.39
CA GLY A 183 0.64 -10.36 15.68
C GLY A 183 0.26 -10.05 17.14
N ASP A 184 1.24 -9.99 18.04
CA ASP A 184 1.07 -9.62 19.45
C ASP A 184 1.90 -8.37 19.80
N SER A 185 1.23 -7.22 19.99
CA SER A 185 1.82 -5.97 20.46
C SER A 185 1.67 -5.74 21.97
N SER A 186 1.22 -6.72 22.75
CA SER A 186 0.85 -6.54 24.17
C SER A 186 1.96 -5.92 25.04
N GLN A 187 3.22 -6.25 24.75
CA GLN A 187 4.39 -5.73 25.48
C GLN A 187 4.65 -4.23 25.24
N VAL A 188 4.20 -3.71 24.10
CA VAL A 188 4.39 -2.30 23.70
C VAL A 188 3.06 -1.54 23.60
N GLN A 189 1.93 -2.17 23.91
CA GLN A 189 0.59 -1.61 23.70
C GLN A 189 0.39 -0.24 24.37
N VAL A 190 0.97 -0.04 25.54
CA VAL A 190 0.89 1.24 26.28
C VAL A 190 1.66 2.38 25.61
N GLN A 191 2.58 2.05 24.72
CA GLN A 191 3.38 3.00 23.94
C GLN A 191 2.73 3.31 22.58
N LEU A 192 1.89 2.41 22.05
CA LEU A 192 1.22 2.56 20.75
C LEU A 192 -0.02 3.49 20.85
N VAL A 193 0.25 4.75 21.20
CA VAL A 193 -0.73 5.82 21.29
C VAL A 193 -0.41 6.90 20.27
N ARG A 194 -1.43 7.44 19.60
CA ARG A 194 -1.29 8.49 18.57
C ARG A 194 -0.32 8.13 17.45
N VAL A 195 -0.34 6.86 17.05
CA VAL A 195 0.45 6.34 15.93
C VAL A 195 -0.03 6.98 14.64
N GLN A 196 0.91 7.51 13.86
CA GLN A 196 0.65 8.15 12.57
C GLN A 196 0.91 7.21 11.39
N GLN A 197 1.94 6.38 11.50
CA GLN A 197 2.37 5.48 10.44
C GLN A 197 2.91 4.19 11.04
N ILE A 198 2.68 3.07 10.34
CA ILE A 198 3.32 1.79 10.61
C ILE A 198 4.05 1.35 9.35
N GLN A 199 5.26 0.85 9.52
CA GLN A 199 6.01 0.11 8.50
C GLN A 199 6.22 -1.33 8.97
N ALA A 200 6.46 -2.23 8.03
CA ALA A 200 6.62 -3.65 8.30
C ALA A 200 7.81 -4.22 7.54
N THR A 201 8.55 -5.09 8.20
CA THR A 201 9.48 -6.04 7.58
C THR A 201 8.75 -7.37 7.39
N LEU A 202 9.48 -8.46 7.10
CA LEU A 202 8.92 -9.80 6.97
C LEU A 202 8.21 -10.27 8.26
N SER A 203 8.76 -9.94 9.44
CA SER A 203 8.27 -10.45 10.73
C SER A 203 8.21 -9.42 11.87
N ALA A 204 8.37 -8.13 11.56
CA ALA A 204 8.30 -7.08 12.57
C ALA A 204 7.61 -5.82 12.04
N PHE A 205 7.17 -4.99 12.98
CA PHE A 205 6.57 -3.69 12.71
C PHE A 205 7.36 -2.58 13.41
N ALA A 206 7.30 -1.38 12.83
CA ALA A 206 7.78 -0.15 13.44
C ALA A 206 6.74 0.95 13.25
N ALA A 207 6.32 1.58 14.35
CA ALA A 207 5.35 2.67 14.37
C ALA A 207 6.04 4.01 14.62
N ILE A 208 5.63 5.04 13.87
CA ILE A 208 5.97 6.45 14.13
C ILE A 208 4.81 7.08 14.91
N LEU A 209 5.09 7.68 16.06
CA LEU A 209 4.12 8.36 16.91
C LEU A 209 4.02 9.85 16.54
N ASP A 210 3.02 10.55 17.05
CA ASP A 210 2.78 11.96 16.75
C ASP A 210 3.86 12.93 17.22
N ASP A 211 4.65 12.53 18.21
CA ASP A 211 5.83 13.24 18.69
C ASP A 211 7.11 12.90 17.90
N GLY A 212 7.00 12.03 16.90
CA GLY A 212 8.10 11.55 16.07
C GLY A 212 8.99 10.51 16.75
N SER A 213 8.60 9.95 17.90
CA SER A 213 9.26 8.77 18.46
C SER A 213 8.85 7.50 17.73
N VAL A 214 9.64 6.43 17.91
CA VAL A 214 9.43 5.13 17.26
C VAL A 214 9.25 4.03 18.28
N VAL A 215 8.31 3.12 17.99
CA VAL A 215 8.09 1.88 18.74
C VAL A 215 8.14 0.72 17.76
N ALA A 216 9.01 -0.26 18.01
CA ALA A 216 9.10 -1.49 17.22
C ALA A 216 8.60 -2.71 18.03
N TRP A 217 8.06 -3.70 17.34
CA TRP A 217 7.65 -4.99 17.92
C TRP A 217 7.66 -6.11 16.88
N GLY A 218 7.54 -7.36 17.34
CA GLY A 218 7.64 -8.56 16.53
C GLY A 218 8.98 -9.24 16.69
N ASN A 219 9.46 -9.94 15.66
CA ASN A 219 10.71 -10.70 15.76
C ASN A 219 11.94 -9.77 15.82
N PRO A 220 12.77 -9.83 16.89
CA PRO A 220 13.98 -9.02 17.00
C PRO A 220 14.97 -9.19 15.84
N ASP A 221 15.10 -10.41 15.30
CA ASP A 221 15.99 -10.71 14.16
C ASP A 221 15.56 -10.03 12.85
N TYR A 222 14.34 -9.49 12.82
CA TYR A 222 13.74 -8.76 11.70
C TYR A 222 13.48 -7.29 12.03
N GLY A 223 14.10 -6.76 13.08
CA GLY A 223 13.97 -5.35 13.48
C GLY A 223 12.85 -5.04 14.47
N GLY A 224 12.26 -6.08 15.10
CA GLY A 224 11.23 -5.93 16.14
C GLY A 224 11.73 -5.37 17.48
N ASP A 225 13.03 -5.12 17.62
CA ASP A 225 13.64 -4.44 18.76
C ASP A 225 14.56 -3.30 18.29
N CYS A 226 14.21 -2.07 18.67
CA CYS A 226 15.00 -0.86 18.40
C CYS A 226 15.66 -0.28 19.67
N SER A 227 15.69 -1.01 20.79
CA SER A 227 16.20 -0.53 22.08
C SER A 227 17.64 0.01 22.03
N GLN A 228 18.50 -0.58 21.18
CA GLN A 228 19.89 -0.16 21.01
C GLN A 228 20.04 1.21 20.33
N VAL A 229 19.05 1.60 19.52
CA VAL A 229 19.04 2.88 18.78
C VAL A 229 17.93 3.83 19.26
N GLN A 230 17.15 3.45 20.27
CA GLN A 230 15.97 4.19 20.73
C GLN A 230 16.25 5.67 21.03
N VAL A 231 17.41 5.96 21.64
CA VAL A 231 17.82 7.33 21.97
C VAL A 231 18.13 8.20 20.75
N GLN A 232 18.37 7.57 19.60
CA GLN A 232 18.63 8.24 18.33
C GLN A 232 17.33 8.42 17.53
N LEU A 233 16.29 7.61 17.76
CA LEU A 233 15.00 7.66 17.05
C LEU A 233 14.11 8.79 17.59
N VAL A 234 14.56 10.03 17.40
CA VAL A 234 13.84 11.25 17.80
C VAL A 234 13.42 12.04 16.56
N ARG A 235 12.17 12.55 16.56
CA ARG A 235 11.64 13.36 15.45
C ARG A 235 11.74 12.67 14.09
N VAL A 236 11.50 11.36 14.08
CA VAL A 236 11.48 10.54 12.87
C VAL A 236 10.32 11.00 11.98
N GLN A 237 10.63 11.27 10.71
CA GLN A 237 9.65 11.69 9.70
C GLN A 237 9.16 10.55 8.83
N GLN A 238 10.05 9.60 8.54
CA GLN A 238 9.77 8.48 7.66
C GLN A 238 10.56 7.26 8.10
N ILE A 239 9.96 6.08 7.95
CA ILE A 239 10.64 4.80 8.06
C ILE A 239 10.51 4.09 6.71
N GLN A 240 11.58 3.42 6.29
CA GLN A 240 11.59 2.44 5.20
C GLN A 240 12.02 1.08 5.74
N ALA A 241 11.64 0.02 5.05
CA ALA A 241 11.93 -1.35 5.48
C ALA A 241 12.48 -2.19 4.31
N THR A 242 13.46 -3.02 4.61
CA THR A 242 13.84 -4.18 3.80
C THR A 242 13.12 -5.42 4.33
N LEU A 243 13.51 -6.63 3.93
CA LEU A 243 12.94 -7.86 4.50
C LEU A 243 13.17 -8.01 6.00
N SER A 244 14.28 -7.50 6.55
CA SER A 244 14.68 -7.77 7.94
C SER A 244 15.29 -6.57 8.67
N ALA A 245 15.25 -5.39 8.06
CA ALA A 245 15.78 -4.17 8.67
C ALA A 245 14.91 -2.95 8.38
N PHE A 246 15.08 -1.92 9.19
CA PHE A 246 14.45 -0.63 9.05
C PHE A 246 15.50 0.47 8.93
N ALA A 247 15.14 1.55 8.23
CA ALA A 247 15.89 2.79 8.17
C ALA A 247 14.95 3.98 8.37
N ALA A 248 15.24 4.81 9.37
CA ALA A 248 14.49 6.02 9.71
C ALA A 248 15.21 7.27 9.20
N ILE A 249 14.45 8.20 8.60
CA ILE A 249 14.90 9.57 8.29
C ILE A 249 14.38 10.49 9.40
N LEU A 250 15.30 11.24 10.01
CA LEU A 250 15.01 12.22 11.06
C LEU A 250 14.72 13.60 10.46
N ASP A 251 14.19 14.52 11.28
CA ASP A 251 13.85 15.87 10.84
C ASP A 251 15.04 16.74 10.41
N ASP A 252 16.23 16.41 10.87
CA ASP A 252 17.50 17.03 10.46
C ASP A 252 18.11 16.38 9.21
N GLY A 253 17.44 15.37 8.65
CA GLY A 253 17.89 14.61 7.49
C GLY A 253 19.00 13.59 7.79
N SER A 254 19.28 13.30 9.06
CA SER A 254 20.12 12.15 9.44
C SER A 254 19.34 10.83 9.35
N VAL A 255 20.08 9.72 9.30
CA VAL A 255 19.51 8.37 9.18
C VAL A 255 19.94 7.48 10.34
N VAL A 256 18.99 6.68 10.82
CA VAL A 256 19.21 5.63 11.83
C VAL A 256 18.68 4.32 11.27
N ALA A 257 19.53 3.29 11.19
CA ALA A 257 19.13 1.94 10.78
C ALA A 257 19.16 0.97 11.97
N TRP A 258 18.29 -0.05 11.94
CA TRP A 258 18.29 -1.15 12.90
C TRP A 258 17.69 -2.43 12.30
N GLY A 259 17.84 -3.55 13.01
CA GLY A 259 17.45 -4.88 12.56
C GLY A 259 18.65 -5.67 12.05
N ASN A 260 18.44 -6.57 11.08
CA ASN A 260 19.50 -7.45 10.60
C ASN A 260 20.56 -6.68 9.79
N PRO A 261 21.85 -6.69 10.19
CA PRO A 261 22.91 -6.00 9.47
C PRO A 261 23.09 -6.46 8.01
N ASP A 262 22.89 -7.75 7.73
CA ASP A 262 23.00 -8.33 6.38
C ASP A 262 21.88 -7.86 5.44
N TYR A 263 20.86 -7.18 5.98
CA TYR A 263 19.73 -6.60 5.25
C TYR A 263 19.69 -5.07 5.36
N GLY A 264 20.79 -4.44 5.76
CA GLY A 264 20.91 -2.98 5.87
C GLY A 264 20.56 -2.40 7.25
N GLY A 265 20.45 -3.24 8.28
CA GLY A 265 20.19 -2.82 9.66
C GLY A 265 21.37 -2.12 10.35
N ASP A 266 22.52 -2.02 9.68
CA ASP A 266 23.68 -1.23 10.13
C ASP A 266 24.16 -0.32 8.98
N CYS A 267 24.09 0.99 9.20
CA CYS A 267 24.59 2.02 8.28
C CYS A 267 25.87 2.70 8.78
N SER A 268 26.52 2.18 9.84
CA SER A 268 27.70 2.81 10.48
C SER A 268 28.85 3.08 9.52
N GLN A 269 29.05 2.23 8.50
CA GLN A 269 30.11 2.39 7.49
C GLN A 269 29.88 3.59 6.56
N VAL A 270 28.62 3.98 6.35
CA VAL A 270 28.22 5.09 5.47
C VAL A 270 27.62 6.27 6.25
N GLN A 271 27.57 6.20 7.58
CA GLN A 271 26.89 7.18 8.44
C GLN A 271 27.34 8.63 8.17
N VAL A 272 28.63 8.83 7.93
CA VAL A 272 29.21 10.16 7.66
C VAL A 272 28.79 10.74 6.31
N GLN A 273 28.29 9.90 5.40
CA GLN A 273 27.77 10.28 4.09
C GLN A 273 26.26 10.51 4.14
N LEU A 274 25.53 9.92 5.09
CA LEU A 274 24.07 10.06 5.24
C LEU A 274 23.70 11.39 5.90
N VAL A 275 23.97 12.49 5.21
CA VAL A 275 23.67 13.85 5.63
C VAL A 275 22.60 14.47 4.75
N ARG A 276 21.61 15.14 5.36
CA ARG A 276 20.52 15.84 4.63
C ARG A 276 19.77 14.91 3.66
N VAL A 277 19.53 13.68 4.09
CA VAL A 277 18.78 12.69 3.35
C VAL A 277 17.34 13.16 3.21
N GLN A 278 16.84 13.16 1.97
CA GLN A 278 15.47 13.55 1.64
C GLN A 278 14.56 12.34 1.48
N GLN A 279 15.09 11.24 0.96
CA GLN A 279 14.34 10.03 0.67
C GLN A 279 15.21 8.81 0.85
N ILE A 280 14.60 7.70 1.26
CA ILE A 280 15.20 6.36 1.24
C ILE A 280 14.30 5.48 0.39
N GLN A 281 14.91 4.64 -0.43
CA GLN A 281 14.28 3.51 -1.08
C GLN A 281 14.92 2.21 -0.60
N ALA A 282 14.16 1.11 -0.64
CA ALA A 282 14.62 -0.20 -0.20
C ALA A 282 14.42 -1.26 -1.29
N THR A 283 15.39 -2.16 -1.43
CA THR A 283 15.22 -3.47 -2.08
C THR A 283 14.91 -4.52 -1.00
N LEU A 284 14.99 -5.81 -1.32
CA LEU A 284 14.80 -6.86 -0.33
C LEU A 284 15.84 -6.83 0.81
N SER A 285 17.06 -6.36 0.54
CA SER A 285 18.18 -6.45 1.51
C SER A 285 19.12 -5.25 1.51
N ALA A 286 18.79 -4.17 0.81
CA ALA A 286 19.60 -2.96 0.77
C ALA A 286 18.74 -1.70 0.76
N PHE A 287 19.36 -0.57 1.12
CA PHE A 287 18.78 0.75 1.08
C PHE A 287 19.60 1.67 0.19
N ALA A 288 18.92 2.64 -0.43
CA ALA A 288 19.55 3.75 -1.14
C ALA A 288 18.91 5.07 -0.70
N ALA A 289 19.73 5.98 -0.18
CA ALA A 289 19.34 7.32 0.24
C ALA A 289 19.64 8.34 -0.85
N ILE A 290 18.69 9.25 -1.11
CA ILE A 290 18.87 10.45 -1.94
C ILE A 290 19.11 11.63 -1.02
N LEU A 291 20.22 12.34 -1.21
CA LEU A 291 20.61 13.52 -0.45
C LEU A 291 20.04 14.80 -1.09
N ASP A 292 20.07 15.91 -0.37
CA ASP A 292 19.56 17.20 -0.83
C ASP A 292 20.30 17.80 -2.04
N ASP A 293 21.55 17.40 -2.23
CA ASP A 293 22.36 17.73 -3.40
C ASP A 293 22.13 16.80 -4.61
N GLY A 294 21.23 15.82 -4.45
CA GLY A 294 20.89 14.81 -5.46
C GLY A 294 21.95 13.71 -5.61
N SER A 295 22.91 13.60 -4.69
CA SER A 295 23.78 12.42 -4.62
C SER A 295 23.06 11.24 -3.96
N VAL A 296 23.59 10.03 -4.19
CA VAL A 296 23.03 8.79 -3.65
C VAL A 296 24.05 8.06 -2.79
N VAL A 297 23.59 7.52 -1.67
CA VAL A 297 24.38 6.67 -0.78
C VAL A 297 23.61 5.36 -0.56
N ALA A 298 24.23 4.23 -0.88
CA ALA A 298 23.65 2.90 -0.68
C ALA A 298 24.35 2.14 0.45
N TRP A 299 23.61 1.25 1.12
CA TRP A 299 24.14 0.32 2.12
C TRP A 299 23.27 -0.93 2.26
N GLY A 300 23.79 -1.95 2.94
CA GLY A 300 23.17 -3.26 3.07
C GLY A 300 23.84 -4.30 2.18
N ASN A 301 23.10 -5.30 1.72
CA ASN A 301 23.67 -6.39 0.94
C ASN A 301 24.14 -5.93 -0.46
N PRO A 302 25.43 -6.07 -0.82
CA PRO A 302 25.94 -5.64 -2.13
C PRO A 302 25.26 -6.35 -3.32
N ASP A 303 24.85 -7.61 -3.16
CA ASP A 303 24.17 -8.38 -4.22
C ASP A 303 22.72 -7.89 -4.49
N TYR A 304 22.22 -6.99 -3.64
CA TYR A 304 20.87 -6.41 -3.71
C TYR A 304 20.90 -4.88 -3.82
N GLY A 305 22.05 -4.31 -4.20
CA GLY A 305 22.25 -2.87 -4.36
C GLY A 305 22.69 -2.11 -3.12
N GLY A 306 23.36 -2.79 -2.19
CA GLY A 306 24.00 -2.17 -1.04
C GLY A 306 25.34 -1.47 -1.34
N ASP A 307 25.84 -1.53 -2.58
CA ASP A 307 27.10 -0.90 -2.98
C ASP A 307 26.95 -0.14 -4.31
N CYS A 308 26.92 1.19 -4.24
CA CYS A 308 26.88 2.08 -5.41
C CYS A 308 28.26 2.64 -5.80
N SER A 309 29.36 2.17 -5.19
CA SER A 309 30.70 2.76 -5.38
C SER A 309 31.17 2.78 -6.85
N GLN A 310 30.74 1.81 -7.65
CA GLN A 310 31.09 1.70 -9.07
C GLN A 310 30.41 2.75 -9.95
N VAL A 311 29.26 3.27 -9.52
CA VAL A 311 28.43 4.22 -10.26
C VAL A 311 28.29 5.57 -9.55
N GLN A 312 28.97 5.76 -8.42
CA GLN A 312 28.89 6.97 -7.59
C GLN A 312 29.10 8.28 -8.36
N VAL A 313 29.98 8.27 -9.36
CA VAL A 313 30.29 9.45 -10.18
C VAL A 313 29.14 9.82 -11.13
N GLN A 314 28.27 8.87 -11.45
CA GLN A 314 27.09 9.03 -12.32
C GLN A 314 25.83 9.41 -11.53
N LEU A 315 25.79 9.06 -10.24
CA LEU A 315 24.69 9.37 -9.32
C LEU A 315 24.77 10.79 -8.76
N VAL A 316 24.78 11.76 -9.66
CA VAL A 316 24.68 13.19 -9.33
C VAL A 316 23.39 13.75 -9.93
N ARG A 317 22.68 14.59 -9.16
CA ARG A 317 21.39 15.19 -9.57
C ARG A 317 20.25 14.17 -9.73
N VAL A 318 20.28 13.10 -8.92
CA VAL A 318 19.21 12.12 -8.82
C VAL A 318 17.99 12.77 -8.17
N GLN A 319 16.84 12.70 -8.83
CA GLN A 319 15.57 13.19 -8.28
C GLN A 319 14.71 12.07 -7.71
N GLN A 320 14.83 10.87 -8.26
CA GLN A 320 14.01 9.71 -7.87
C GLN A 320 14.84 8.43 -7.98
N ILE A 321 14.61 7.51 -7.05
CA ILE A 321 15.07 6.13 -7.12
C ILE A 321 13.84 5.23 -7.22
N GLN A 322 13.90 4.23 -8.10
CA GLN A 322 12.95 3.13 -8.16
C GLN A 322 13.66 1.84 -7.76
N ALA A 323 13.00 1.01 -6.95
CA ALA A 323 13.54 -0.27 -6.51
C ALA A 323 12.82 -1.44 -7.19
N THR A 324 13.60 -2.46 -7.53
CA THR A 324 13.11 -3.82 -7.77
C THR A 324 13.35 -4.67 -6.52
N LEU A 325 13.12 -5.98 -6.61
CA LEU A 325 13.46 -6.89 -5.51
C LEU A 325 14.97 -6.89 -5.19
N SER A 326 15.84 -6.65 -6.18
CA SER A 326 17.29 -6.87 -6.03
C SER A 326 18.19 -5.77 -6.58
N ALA A 327 17.63 -4.67 -7.07
CA ALA A 327 18.41 -3.60 -7.68
C ALA A 327 17.63 -2.29 -7.66
N PHE A 328 18.33 -1.17 -7.74
CA PHE A 328 17.77 0.16 -7.92
C PHE A 328 18.00 0.70 -9.34
N ALA A 329 17.17 1.65 -9.73
CA ALA A 329 17.35 2.50 -10.90
C ALA A 329 17.20 3.97 -10.49
N ALA A 330 18.06 4.84 -11.00
CA ALA A 330 18.04 6.27 -10.69
C ALA A 330 17.50 7.08 -11.88
N ILE A 331 16.66 8.07 -11.59
CA ILE A 331 16.18 9.06 -12.57
C ILE A 331 16.86 10.39 -12.26
N LEU A 332 17.64 10.88 -13.22
CA LEU A 332 18.37 12.15 -13.13
C LEU A 332 17.46 13.33 -13.48
N ASP A 333 17.85 14.54 -13.10
CA ASP A 333 17.05 15.76 -13.33
C ASP A 333 16.90 16.18 -14.80
N ASP A 334 17.71 15.64 -15.71
CA ASP A 334 17.56 15.78 -17.15
C ASP A 334 16.59 14.76 -17.77
N GLY A 335 15.99 13.90 -16.92
CA GLY A 335 15.06 12.85 -17.30
C GLY A 335 15.72 11.58 -17.84
N SER A 336 17.06 11.50 -17.85
CA SER A 336 17.76 10.25 -18.17
C SER A 336 17.64 9.23 -17.04
N VAL A 337 17.71 7.95 -17.41
CA VAL A 337 17.66 6.82 -16.47
C VAL A 337 19.03 6.18 -16.44
N ASP A 338 19.64 6.13 -15.26
CA ASP A 338 20.81 5.30 -15.02
C ASP A 338 20.36 3.89 -14.61
N LEU A 339 20.69 2.93 -15.46
CA LEU A 339 20.44 1.50 -15.27
C LEU A 339 21.69 0.77 -14.76
N GLY A 340 22.79 1.48 -14.49
CA GLY A 340 23.93 0.92 -13.78
C GLY A 340 23.41 0.34 -12.47
N ALA A 341 23.48 -0.98 -12.34
CA ALA A 341 23.03 -1.68 -11.15
C ALA A 341 23.70 -1.02 -9.94
N ILE A 342 22.90 -0.28 -9.17
CA ILE A 342 23.05 -0.26 -7.73
C ILE A 342 22.33 -1.53 -7.30
#